data_AF-A0A9E1Y4N1-F1
#
_entry.id   AF-A0A9E1Y4N1-F1
#
_cell.length_a   1.000
_cell.length_b   1.000
_cell.length_c   1.000
_cell.angle_alpha   90.00
_cell.angle_beta   90.00
_cell.angle_gamma   90.00
#
_symmetry.space_group_name_H-M   'P 1'
#
loop_
_entity.id
_entity.type
_entity.pdbx_description
1 polymer ?
#
loop_
_entity_poly.entity_id
_entity_poly.type
_entity_poly.pdbx_seq_one_letter_code
_entity_poly.pdbx_strand_id
1 'polypeptide(L)'
;MIKWKNKIIGTVANLLRQGLSPKKLSIVISLGVTISVFPVLGATTLFCAAISILFKLNLPAIQLANYAAFPLQVILFFPFLKIGEKVSKVSLDPL
;
A
#
# COMPACT_ATOMS: atom_id res chain seq x y z
N MET A 1 28.53 -8.40 15.40
CA MET A 1 27.38 -7.54 15.01
C MET A 1 26.22 -8.25 14.28
N ILE A 2 26.32 -9.52 13.88
CA ILE A 2 25.30 -10.20 13.02
C ILE A 2 24.03 -10.64 13.77
N LYS A 3 24.07 -10.83 15.11
CA LYS A 3 22.93 -11.35 15.89
C LYS A 3 21.68 -10.45 15.91
N TRP A 4 21.85 -9.13 15.78
CA TRP A 4 20.74 -8.17 15.86
C TRP A 4 19.87 -8.15 14.61
N LYS A 5 20.48 -8.23 13.43
CA LYS A 5 19.77 -8.23 12.14
C LYS A 5 18.78 -9.40 12.04
N ASN A 6 19.21 -10.60 12.42
CA ASN A 6 18.37 -11.80 12.37
C ASN A 6 17.23 -11.75 13.40
N LYS A 7 17.46 -11.13 14.56
CA LYS A 7 16.42 -10.95 15.58
C LYS A 7 15.32 -9.99 15.11
N ILE A 8 15.70 -8.86 14.50
CA ILE A 8 14.73 -7.88 13.97
C ILE A 8 13.92 -8.49 12.83
N ILE A 9 14.58 -9.15 11.88
CA ILE A 9 13.89 -9.82 10.76
C ILE A 9 12.91 -10.88 11.29
N GLY A 10 13.32 -11.68 12.27
CA GLY A 10 12.44 -12.66 12.91
C GLY A 10 11.22 -12.02 13.59
N THR A 11 11.41 -10.92 14.31
CA THR A 11 10.30 -10.19 14.96
C THR A 11 9.33 -9.60 13.94
N VAL A 12 9.83 -8.94 12.90
CA VAL A 12 8.99 -8.35 11.83
C VAL A 12 8.24 -9.45 11.09
N ALA A 13 8.92 -10.55 10.73
CA ALA A 13 8.29 -11.69 10.07
C ALA A 13 7.20 -12.32 10.95
N ASN A 14 7.43 -12.44 12.26
CA ASN A 14 6.43 -12.94 13.20
C ASN A 14 5.26 -11.97 13.35
N LEU A 15 5.49 -10.66 13.42
CA LEU A 15 4.43 -9.66 13.49
C LEU A 15 3.55 -9.64 12.22
N LEU A 16 4.17 -9.82 11.05
CA LEU A 16 3.48 -9.95 9.79
C LEU A 16 2.71 -11.27 9.67
N ARG A 17 3.18 -12.35 10.32
CA ARG A 17 2.52 -13.67 10.30
C ARG A 17 1.51 -13.86 11.44
N GLN A 18 1.55 -13.03 12.48
CA GLN A 18 0.66 -13.14 13.63
C GLN A 18 -0.80 -13.03 13.19
N GLY A 19 -1.58 -14.06 13.52
CA GLY A 19 -3.03 -14.11 13.25
C GLY A 19 -3.42 -14.23 11.78
N LEU A 20 -2.47 -14.43 10.85
CA LEU A 20 -2.76 -14.52 9.43
C LEU A 20 -2.67 -15.97 8.92
N SER A 21 -3.80 -16.49 8.47
CA SER A 21 -3.79 -17.60 7.52
C SER A 21 -3.18 -17.12 6.18
N PRO A 22 -2.55 -18.01 5.39
CA PRO A 22 -2.00 -17.64 4.06
C PRO A 22 -3.01 -16.89 3.17
N LYS A 23 -4.29 -17.26 3.27
CA LYS A 23 -5.40 -16.61 2.57
C LYS A 23 -5.63 -15.15 3.01
N LYS A 24 -5.54 -14.85 4.31
CA LYS A 24 -5.68 -13.45 4.77
C LYS A 24 -4.46 -12.62 4.37
N LEU A 25 -3.27 -13.21 4.38
CA LEU A 25 -2.06 -12.54 3.97
C LEU A 25 -2.09 -12.15 2.48
N SER A 26 -2.59 -13.04 1.60
CA SER A 26 -2.74 -12.69 0.19
C SER A 26 -3.73 -11.54 -0.02
N ILE A 27 -4.87 -11.55 0.68
CA ILE A 27 -5.85 -10.46 0.65
C ILE A 27 -5.22 -9.13 1.10
N VAL A 28 -4.47 -9.14 2.20
CA VAL A 28 -3.77 -7.97 2.73
C VAL A 28 -2.80 -7.38 1.71
N ILE A 29 -1.96 -8.23 1.11
CA ILE A 29 -0.96 -7.78 0.14
C ILE A 29 -1.64 -7.24 -1.11
N SER A 30 -2.61 -7.97 -1.66
CA SER A 30 -3.36 -7.53 -2.84
C SER A 30 -4.07 -6.20 -2.60
N LEU A 31 -4.80 -6.06 -1.49
CA LEU A 31 -5.49 -4.80 -1.17
C LEU A 31 -4.51 -3.66 -0.95
N GLY A 32 -3.44 -3.85 -0.18
CA GLY A 32 -2.45 -2.81 0.08
C GLY A 32 -1.81 -2.29 -1.22
N VAL A 33 -1.43 -3.18 -2.14
CA VAL A 33 -0.85 -2.82 -3.44
C VAL A 33 -1.89 -2.17 -4.37
N THR A 34 -3.13 -2.66 -4.39
CA THR A 34 -4.19 -2.06 -5.23
C THR A 34 -4.61 -0.69 -4.74
N ILE A 35 -4.68 -0.47 -3.42
CA ILE A 35 -5.06 0.83 -2.88
C ILE A 35 -3.92 1.83 -3.07
N SER A 36 -2.66 1.40 -2.96
CA SER A 36 -1.50 2.30 -3.02
C SER A 36 -1.37 3.07 -4.34
N VAL A 37 -1.89 2.54 -5.46
CA VAL A 37 -1.80 3.24 -6.74
C VAL A 37 -2.67 4.51 -6.80
N PHE A 38 -3.55 4.74 -5.84
CA PHE A 38 -4.38 5.95 -5.80
C PHE A 38 -3.49 7.22 -5.73
N PRO A 39 -3.60 8.17 -6.68
CA PRO A 39 -2.64 9.27 -6.85
C PRO A 39 -2.87 10.43 -5.86
N VAL A 40 -3.18 10.14 -4.61
CA VAL A 40 -3.31 11.13 -3.53
C VAL A 40 -2.47 10.69 -2.35
N LEU A 41 -1.43 11.48 -2.05
CA LEU A 41 -0.51 11.20 -0.94
C LEU A 41 -1.27 11.17 0.38
N GLY A 42 -0.96 10.17 1.22
CA GLY A 42 -1.59 9.98 2.53
C GLY A 42 -3.01 9.39 2.51
N ALA A 43 -3.79 9.57 1.44
CA ALA A 43 -5.12 9.00 1.33
C ALA A 43 -5.10 7.45 1.34
N THR A 44 -4.09 6.86 0.68
CA THR A 44 -3.89 5.40 0.64
C THR A 44 -3.69 4.80 2.02
N THR A 45 -2.97 5.50 2.91
CA THR A 45 -2.77 5.09 4.31
C THR A 45 -4.10 5.04 5.06
N LEU A 46 -4.96 6.05 4.88
CA LEU A 46 -6.29 6.10 5.51
C LEU A 46 -7.19 4.99 4.98
N PHE A 47 -7.23 4.78 3.67
CA PHE A 47 -8.01 3.71 3.06
C PHE A 47 -7.53 2.32 3.48
N CYS A 48 -6.22 2.08 3.51
CA CYS A 48 -5.66 0.83 4.00
C CYS A 48 -5.98 0.60 5.48
N ALA A 49 -5.94 1.64 6.31
CA ALA A 49 -6.31 1.54 7.72
C ALA A 49 -7.81 1.20 7.89
N ALA A 50 -8.68 1.93 7.20
CA ALA A 50 -10.12 1.70 7.23
C ALA A 50 -10.48 0.28 6.77
N ILE A 51 -9.92 -0.17 5.64
CA ILE A 51 -10.14 -1.52 5.12
C ILE A 51 -9.57 -2.58 6.07
N SER A 52 -8.40 -2.34 6.67
CA SER A 52 -7.85 -3.27 7.65
C SER A 52 -8.78 -3.47 8.85
N ILE A 53 -9.38 -2.39 9.33
CA ILE A 53 -10.31 -2.43 10.46
C ILE A 53 -11.61 -3.14 10.05
N LEU A 54 -12.19 -2.75 8.92
CA LEU A 54 -13.47 -3.28 8.43
C LEU A 54 -13.40 -4.80 8.18
N PHE A 55 -12.32 -5.28 7.57
CA PHE A 55 -12.12 -6.68 7.22
C PHE A 55 -11.34 -7.47 8.29
N LYS A 56 -11.05 -6.86 9.45
CA LYS A 56 -10.27 -7.46 10.55
C LYS A 56 -8.94 -8.07 10.05
N LEU A 57 -8.23 -7.31 9.23
CA LEU A 57 -6.93 -7.66 8.66
C LEU A 57 -5.78 -7.13 9.53
N ASN A 58 -4.57 -7.63 9.27
CA ASN A 58 -3.35 -7.19 9.96
C ASN A 58 -2.94 -5.80 9.44
N LEU A 59 -3.17 -4.78 10.27
CA LEU A 59 -2.91 -3.37 9.94
C LEU A 59 -1.44 -3.09 9.60
N PRO A 60 -0.44 -3.55 10.38
CA PRO A 60 0.96 -3.43 9.99
C PRO A 60 1.26 -4.05 8.62
N ALA A 61 0.68 -5.22 8.32
CA ALA A 61 0.94 -5.91 7.07
C ALA A 61 0.35 -5.19 5.85
N ILE A 62 -0.87 -4.63 5.94
CA ILE A 62 -1.44 -3.86 4.81
C ILE A 62 -0.71 -2.54 4.59
N GLN A 63 -0.26 -1.88 5.67
CA GLN A 63 0.52 -0.66 5.55
C GLN A 63 1.89 -0.95 4.93
N LEU A 64 2.53 -2.06 5.32
CA LEU A 64 3.77 -2.49 4.68
C LEU A 64 3.57 -2.73 3.18
N ALA A 65 2.49 -3.41 2.78
CA ALA A 65 2.16 -3.60 1.37
C ALA A 65 1.91 -2.26 0.64
N ASN A 66 1.17 -1.33 1.27
CA ASN A 66 0.91 0.01 0.75
C ASN A 66 2.23 0.79 0.52
N TYR A 67 3.10 0.86 1.52
CA TYR A 67 4.37 1.59 1.42
C TYR A 67 5.38 0.89 0.50
N ALA A 68 5.38 -0.45 0.42
CA ALA A 68 6.21 -1.18 -0.54
C ALA A 68 5.80 -0.89 -1.98
N ALA A 69 4.52 -0.62 -2.23
CA ALA A 69 3.97 -0.26 -3.53
C ALA A 69 3.92 1.26 -3.79
N PHE A 70 4.44 2.08 -2.87
CA PHE A 70 4.57 3.53 -3.05
C PHE A 70 5.32 3.95 -4.33
N PRO A 71 6.39 3.24 -4.77
CA PRO A 71 7.03 3.56 -6.05
C PRO A 71 6.07 3.48 -7.24
N LEU A 72 5.11 2.55 -7.21
CA LEU A 72 4.07 2.46 -8.26
C LEU A 72 3.16 3.68 -8.24
N GLN A 73 2.83 4.21 -7.05
CA GLN A 73 2.06 5.44 -6.91
C GLN A 73 2.77 6.61 -7.60
N VAL A 74 4.08 6.75 -7.39
CA VAL A 74 4.89 7.82 -8.00
C VAL A 74 4.95 7.66 -9.52
N ILE A 75 5.20 6.45 -10.01
CA ILE A 75 5.27 6.17 -11.45
C ILE A 75 3.92 6.41 -12.14
N LEU A 76 2.82 5.99 -11.52
CA LEU A 76 1.47 6.07 -12.08
C LEU A 76 0.80 7.43 -11.87
N PHE A 77 1.34 8.29 -11.02
CA PHE A 77 0.83 9.64 -10.78
C PHE A 77 0.64 10.43 -12.08
N PHE A 78 1.71 10.55 -12.89
CA PHE A 78 1.66 11.26 -14.17
C PHE A 78 0.74 10.62 -15.21
N PRO A 79 0.77 9.28 -15.43
CA PRO A 79 -0.21 8.60 -16.27
C PRO A 79 -1.66 8.91 -15.89
N PHE A 80 -2.00 8.88 -14.60
CA PHE A 80 -3.37 9.17 -14.15
C PHE A 80 -3.78 10.62 -14.40
N LEU A 81 -2.87 11.59 -14.22
CA LEU A 81 -3.14 12.98 -14.58
C LEU A 81 -3.45 13.14 -16.07
N LYS A 82 -2.60 12.60 -16.95
CA LYS A 82 -2.80 12.68 -18.42
C LYS A 82 -4.07 11.98 -18.89
N ILE A 83 -4.42 10.84 -18.28
CA ILE A 83 -5.68 10.17 -18.58
C ILE A 83 -6.85 11.05 -18.14
N GLY A 84 -6.78 11.66 -16.95
CA GLY A 84 -7.79 12.58 -16.45
C GLY A 84 -8.00 13.79 -17.37
N GLU A 85 -6.92 14.41 -17.84
CA GLU A 85 -6.94 15.49 -18.84
C GLU A 85 -7.68 15.05 -20.12
N LYS A 86 -7.29 13.90 -20.69
CA LYS A 86 -7.91 13.38 -21.91
C LYS A 86 -9.39 13.08 -21.74
N VAL A 87 -9.80 12.55 -20.59
CA VAL A 87 -11.19 12.18 -20.29
C VAL A 87 -12.05 13.42 -20.03
N SER A 88 -11.54 14.37 -19.24
CA SER A 88 -12.24 15.59 -18.86
C SER A 88 -12.24 16.66 -19.96
N LYS A 89 -11.30 16.58 -20.92
CA LYS A 89 -11.00 17.63 -21.91
C LYS A 89 -10.58 18.96 -21.26
N VAL A 90 -10.14 18.92 -20.01
CA VAL A 90 -9.60 20.08 -19.29
C VAL A 90 -8.09 19.99 -19.35
N SER A 91 -7.45 20.95 -20.02
CA SER A 91 -5.98 21.01 -20.14
C SER A 91 -5.33 21.16 -18.76
N LEU A 92 -4.18 20.51 -18.57
CA LEU A 92 -3.38 20.64 -17.36
C LEU A 92 -2.43 21.85 -17.38
N ASP A 93 -2.46 22.69 -18.42
CA ASP A 93 -1.60 23.88 -18.51
C ASP A 93 -1.83 24.82 -17.30
N PRO A 94 -0.79 25.13 -16.49
CA PRO A 94 0.65 25.03 -16.75
C PRO A 94 1.43 24.04 -15.82
N LEU A 95 0.85 22.91 -15.41
CA LEU A 95 1.52 21.91 -14.54
C LEU A 95 2.76 21.25 -15.17
#